data_AF-A0A2H6FZ87-F1
#
_entry.id   AF-A0A2H6FZ87-F1
#
_cell.length_a   1.000
_cell.length_b   1.000
_cell.length_c   1.000
_cell.angle_alpha   90.00
_cell.angle_beta   90.00
_cell.angle_gamma   90.00
#
_symmetry.space_group_name_H-M   'P 1'
#
loop_
_entity.id
_entity.type
_entity.pdbx_description
1 polymer ?
#
loop_
_entity_poly.entity_id
_entity_poly.type
_entity_poly.pdbx_seq_one_letter_code
_entity_poly.pdbx_strand_id
1 'polypeptide(L)'
;MRKIALFLFLFSCNSAFSDSIQKWTDASGQIHYGDTPPPSSARIKQRIEIHSNFDELAYEEAMKRNSALYKEVRQIEKREKSRARAAEKRLDDYFKSLDKKSRELERAKAKIRRSHESERNRVSIKLRRSKPSKASAKKHKPLRIN
;
A
#
# COMPACT_ATOMS: atom_id res chain seq x y z
N MET A 1 22.40 -1.14 56.62
CA MET A 1 21.17 -1.45 57.38
C MET A 1 19.89 -0.99 56.68
N ARG A 2 19.70 0.30 56.35
CA ARG A 2 18.46 0.81 55.69
C ARG A 2 18.08 0.14 54.36
N LYS A 3 19.05 -0.20 53.51
CA LYS A 3 18.81 -0.86 52.21
C LYS A 3 18.34 -2.32 52.32
N ILE A 4 18.70 -3.00 53.41
CA ILE A 4 18.30 -4.39 53.69
C ILE A 4 16.84 -4.44 54.17
N ALA A 5 16.44 -3.46 54.98
CA ALA A 5 15.04 -3.32 55.43
C ALA A 5 14.08 -3.08 54.25
N LEU A 6 14.49 -2.32 53.22
CA LEU A 6 13.68 -2.09 52.03
C LEU A 6 13.50 -3.35 51.18
N PHE A 7 14.54 -4.20 51.13
CA PHE A 7 14.50 -5.48 50.40
C PHE A 7 13.60 -6.51 51.09
N LEU A 8 13.61 -6.55 52.43
CA LEU A 8 12.73 -7.42 53.22
C LEU A 8 11.25 -7.00 53.10
N PHE A 9 10.96 -5.69 53.02
CA PHE A 9 9.60 -5.18 52.84
C PHE A 9 9.00 -5.50 51.45
N LEU A 10 9.82 -5.55 50.41
CA LEU A 10 9.37 -5.93 49.07
C LEU A 10 9.08 -7.45 48.96
N PHE A 11 9.72 -8.27 49.78
CA PHE A 11 9.52 -9.72 49.76
C PHE A 11 8.21 -10.16 50.43
N SER A 12 7.68 -9.39 51.39
CA SER A 12 6.45 -9.73 52.12
C SER A 12 5.14 -9.57 51.33
N CYS A 13 5.18 -9.04 50.10
CA CYS A 13 4.00 -8.84 49.26
C CYS A 13 3.71 -9.98 48.26
N ASN A 14 4.45 -11.10 48.30
CA ASN A 14 4.26 -12.23 47.37
C ASN A 14 3.25 -13.27 47.89
N SER A 15 1.98 -12.91 48.05
CA SER A 15 0.91 -13.87 48.41
C SER A 15 0.02 -14.28 47.22
N ALA A 16 0.43 -14.02 45.98
CA ALA A 16 -0.47 -14.04 44.81
C ALA A 16 -0.40 -15.31 43.93
N PHE A 17 0.10 -16.44 44.43
CA PHE A 17 0.05 -17.70 43.69
C PHE A 17 -0.53 -18.81 44.60
N SER A 18 -1.85 -18.95 44.55
CA SER A 18 -2.58 -20.01 45.25
C SER A 18 -3.01 -21.06 44.23
N ASP A 19 -2.64 -22.33 44.43
CA ASP A 19 -3.11 -23.49 43.64
C ASP A 19 -4.61 -23.78 43.85
N SER A 20 -5.33 -22.85 44.49
CA SER A 20 -6.75 -22.95 44.74
C SER A 20 -7.41 -21.58 44.82
N ILE A 21 -8.58 -21.46 44.22
CA ILE A 21 -9.47 -20.29 44.40
C ILE A 21 -10.57 -20.67 45.38
N GLN A 22 -10.91 -19.75 46.27
CA GLN A 22 -12.05 -19.90 47.16
C GLN A 22 -13.31 -19.38 46.48
N LYS A 23 -14.40 -20.13 46.57
CA LYS A 23 -15.74 -19.75 46.13
C LYS A 23 -16.64 -19.64 47.35
N TRP A 24 -17.36 -18.54 47.47
CA TRP A 24 -18.35 -18.41 48.54
C TRP A 24 -19.60 -17.65 48.12
N THR A 25 -20.68 -17.87 48.85
CA THR A 25 -21.94 -17.14 48.69
C THR A 25 -22.16 -16.23 49.89
N ASP A 26 -22.35 -14.93 49.66
CA ASP A 26 -22.59 -13.96 50.72
C ASP A 26 -24.02 -14.03 51.27
N ALA A 27 -24.32 -13.19 52.27
CA ALA A 27 -25.63 -13.15 52.92
C ALA A 27 -26.77 -12.69 51.98
N SER A 28 -26.44 -11.96 50.90
CA SER A 28 -27.38 -11.50 49.87
C SER A 28 -27.59 -12.52 48.75
N GLY A 29 -26.83 -13.63 48.76
CA GLY A 29 -26.93 -14.69 47.76
C GLY A 29 -25.98 -14.51 46.57
N GLN A 30 -25.08 -13.51 46.57
CA GLN A 30 -24.11 -13.33 45.49
C GLN A 30 -22.92 -14.28 45.63
N ILE A 31 -22.43 -14.80 44.51
CA ILE A 31 -21.30 -15.73 44.44
C ILE A 31 -20.02 -14.97 44.15
N HIS A 32 -19.01 -15.18 44.99
CA HIS A 32 -17.70 -14.57 44.90
C HIS A 32 -16.62 -15.63 44.67
N TYR A 33 -15.53 -15.21 44.01
CA TYR A 33 -14.34 -16.01 43.76
C TYR A 33 -13.11 -15.20 44.13
N GLY A 34 -12.14 -15.80 44.81
CA GLY A 34 -10.85 -15.16 45.05
C GLY A 34 -9.95 -15.95 45.99
N ASP A 35 -8.74 -15.44 46.20
CA ASP A 35 -7.75 -16.06 47.08
C ASP A 35 -7.99 -15.71 48.56
N THR A 36 -8.79 -14.68 48.82
CA THR A 36 -9.15 -14.22 50.17
C THR A 36 -10.07 -15.22 50.86
N PRO A 37 -9.82 -15.57 52.14
CA PRO A 37 -10.71 -16.44 52.89
C PRO A 37 -12.12 -15.83 52.98
N PRO A 38 -13.17 -16.65 52.81
CA PRO A 38 -14.53 -16.18 52.82
C PRO A 38 -14.90 -15.64 54.20
N PRO A 39 -15.66 -14.52 54.27
CA PRO A 39 -16.05 -13.91 55.53
C PRO A 39 -16.83 -14.89 56.41
N SER A 40 -16.82 -14.67 57.72
CA SER A 40 -17.56 -15.51 58.67
C SER A 40 -19.07 -15.55 58.38
N SER A 41 -19.62 -14.49 57.78
CA SER A 41 -21.02 -14.36 57.37
C SER A 41 -21.38 -15.06 56.06
N ALA A 42 -20.41 -15.67 55.35
CA ALA A 42 -20.69 -16.38 54.11
C ALA A 42 -21.44 -17.70 54.38
N ARG A 43 -22.48 -17.96 53.58
CA ARG A 43 -23.39 -19.11 53.75
C ARG A 43 -22.81 -20.42 53.21
N ILE A 44 -22.05 -20.35 52.11
CA ILE A 44 -21.45 -21.51 51.43
C ILE A 44 -19.98 -21.17 51.20
N LYS A 45 -19.09 -22.12 51.48
CA LYS A 45 -17.63 -21.97 51.33
C LYS A 45 -17.09 -23.21 50.63
N GLN A 46 -16.40 -23.03 49.52
CA GLN A 46 -15.81 -24.11 48.73
C GLN A 46 -14.40 -23.71 48.30
N ARG A 47 -13.45 -24.64 48.42
CA ARG A 47 -12.12 -24.53 47.83
C ARG A 47 -12.13 -25.20 46.46
N ILE A 48 -11.70 -24.49 45.43
CA ILE A 48 -11.57 -24.98 44.06
C ILE A 48 -10.08 -25.14 43.79
N GLU A 49 -9.62 -26.35 43.51
CA GLU A 49 -8.22 -26.62 43.16
C GLU A 49 -7.98 -26.33 41.68
N ILE A 50 -6.99 -25.50 41.41
CA ILE A 50 -6.56 -25.18 40.05
C ILE A 50 -5.52 -26.20 39.64
N HIS A 51 -5.86 -27.00 38.64
CA HIS A 51 -4.92 -27.94 38.03
C HIS A 51 -4.41 -27.33 36.73
N SER A 52 -3.09 -27.30 36.57
CA SER A 52 -2.49 -26.93 35.28
C SER A 52 -2.78 -28.03 34.26
N ASN A 53 -3.68 -27.74 33.32
CA ASN A 53 -3.96 -28.63 32.18
C ASN A 53 -3.01 -28.37 31.01
N PHE A 54 -1.84 -27.77 31.27
CA PHE A 54 -0.88 -27.47 30.22
C PHE A 54 -0.22 -28.76 29.73
N ASP A 55 -0.54 -29.13 28.48
CA ASP A 55 0.10 -30.23 27.77
C ASP A 55 1.30 -29.68 26.98
N GLU A 56 2.49 -29.86 27.54
CA GLU A 56 3.75 -29.43 26.95
C GLU A 56 4.03 -30.13 25.61
N LEU A 57 3.66 -31.40 25.47
CA LEU A 57 3.87 -32.16 24.24
C LEU A 57 2.98 -31.63 23.11
N ALA A 58 1.70 -31.37 23.40
CA ALA A 58 0.79 -30.78 22.44
C ALA A 58 1.24 -29.38 21.98
N TYR A 59 1.80 -28.58 22.91
CA TYR A 59 2.35 -27.26 22.60
C TYR A 59 3.57 -27.34 21.66
N GLU A 60 4.54 -28.21 21.99
CA GLU A 60 5.73 -28.40 21.17
C GLU A 60 5.41 -28.96 19.77
N GLU A 61 4.46 -29.88 19.66
CA GLU A 61 3.98 -30.38 18.37
C GLU A 61 3.30 -29.29 17.53
N ALA A 62 2.48 -28.43 18.16
CA ALA A 62 1.88 -27.29 17.49
C ALA A 62 2.94 -26.30 16.99
N MET A 63 3.96 -26.02 17.81
CA MET A 63 5.09 -25.16 17.44
C MET A 63 5.88 -25.73 16.26
N LYS A 64 6.19 -27.03 16.27
CA LYS A 64 6.89 -27.71 15.16
C LYS A 64 6.08 -27.63 13.86
N ARG A 65 4.77 -27.93 13.90
CA ARG A 65 3.89 -27.81 12.72
C ARG A 65 3.85 -26.38 12.18
N ASN A 66 3.75 -25.39 13.06
CA ASN A 66 3.69 -23.99 12.65
C ASN A 66 5.02 -23.49 12.06
N SER A 67 6.16 -24.00 12.52
CA SER A 67 7.48 -23.60 12.01
C SER A 67 7.68 -23.85 10.51
N ALA A 68 7.11 -24.96 9.99
CA ALA A 68 7.14 -25.27 8.57
C ALA A 68 6.23 -24.33 7.77
N LEU A 69 5.03 -24.07 8.31
CA LEU A 69 4.07 -23.13 7.73
C LEU A 69 4.67 -21.73 7.57
N TYR A 70 5.33 -21.20 8.61
CA TYR A 70 5.99 -19.88 8.54
C TYR A 70 7.05 -19.80 7.45
N LYS A 71 7.82 -20.87 7.23
CA LYS A 71 8.83 -20.92 6.16
C LYS A 71 8.17 -20.93 4.79
N GLU A 72 7.08 -21.68 4.63
CA GLU A 72 6.33 -21.77 3.37
C GLU A 72 5.69 -20.42 3.01
N VAL A 73 4.97 -19.80 3.96
CA VAL A 73 4.36 -18.48 3.79
C VAL A 73 5.40 -17.45 3.37
N ARG A 74 6.56 -17.42 4.02
CA ARG A 74 7.66 -16.51 3.65
C ARG A 74 8.17 -16.73 2.22
N GLN A 75 8.21 -17.98 1.75
CA GLN A 75 8.60 -18.28 0.36
C GLN A 75 7.51 -17.87 -0.64
N ILE A 76 6.24 -18.07 -0.30
CA ILE A 76 5.10 -17.64 -1.12
C ILE A 76 5.13 -16.12 -1.27
N GLU A 77 5.22 -15.37 -0.17
CA GLU A 77 5.31 -13.91 -0.18
C GLU A 77 6.46 -13.40 -1.06
N LYS A 78 7.63 -14.06 -0.97
CA LYS A 78 8.80 -13.70 -1.80
C LYS A 78 8.54 -13.93 -3.29
N ARG A 79 7.90 -15.05 -3.64
CA ARG A 79 7.54 -15.40 -5.03
C ARG A 79 6.47 -14.46 -5.58
N GLU A 80 5.46 -14.13 -4.79
CA GLU A 80 4.41 -13.18 -5.18
C GLU A 80 4.98 -11.78 -5.38
N LYS A 81 5.82 -11.32 -4.45
CA LYS A 81 6.51 -10.03 -4.57
C LYS A 81 7.40 -9.95 -5.81
N SER A 82 8.13 -11.01 -6.14
CA SER A 82 8.96 -11.03 -7.35
C SER A 82 8.11 -11.04 -8.62
N ARG A 83 6.99 -11.79 -8.64
CA ARG A 83 6.02 -11.77 -9.74
C ARG A 83 5.37 -10.40 -9.91
N ALA A 84 4.97 -9.75 -8.83
CA ALA A 84 4.38 -8.40 -8.85
C ALA A 84 5.37 -7.38 -9.44
N ARG A 85 6.63 -7.37 -8.98
CA ARG A 85 7.68 -6.51 -9.54
C ARG A 85 7.95 -6.78 -11.02
N ALA A 86 7.93 -8.05 -11.43
CA ALA A 86 8.10 -8.41 -12.84
C ALA A 86 6.91 -7.95 -13.71
N ALA A 87 5.69 -8.04 -13.18
CA ALA A 87 4.48 -7.56 -13.86
C ALA A 87 4.48 -6.02 -13.97
N GLU A 88 4.85 -5.32 -12.91
CA GLU A 88 4.98 -3.85 -12.90
C GLU A 88 6.01 -3.37 -13.90
N LYS A 89 7.20 -4.00 -13.94
CA LYS A 89 8.22 -3.68 -14.93
C LYS A 89 7.72 -3.89 -16.37
N ARG A 90 6.99 -4.97 -16.63
CA ARG A 90 6.39 -5.23 -17.96
C ARG A 90 5.38 -4.15 -18.34
N LEU A 91 4.58 -3.66 -17.39
CA LEU A 91 3.66 -2.55 -17.62
C LEU A 91 4.39 -1.24 -17.92
N ASP A 92 5.43 -0.91 -17.16
CA ASP A 92 6.27 0.27 -17.41
C ASP A 92 6.93 0.22 -18.80
N ASP A 93 7.53 -0.92 -19.17
CA ASP A 93 8.10 -1.13 -20.49
C ASP A 93 7.03 -1.02 -21.60
N TYR A 94 5.82 -1.52 -21.34
CA TYR A 94 4.69 -1.39 -22.25
C TYR A 94 4.27 0.09 -22.43
N PHE A 95 4.11 0.85 -21.36
CA PHE A 95 3.77 2.28 -21.43
C PHE A 95 4.85 3.10 -22.14
N LYS A 96 6.13 2.84 -21.88
CA LYS A 96 7.24 3.45 -22.62
C LYS A 96 7.17 3.16 -24.11
N SER A 97 6.82 1.93 -24.49
CA SER A 97 6.66 1.55 -25.89
C SER A 97 5.49 2.27 -26.57
N LEU A 98 4.38 2.46 -25.85
CA LEU A 98 3.22 3.21 -26.34
C LEU A 98 3.55 4.69 -26.53
N ASP A 99 4.23 5.30 -25.58
CA ASP A 99 4.63 6.69 -25.67
C ASP A 99 5.60 6.92 -26.84
N LYS A 100 6.56 6.01 -27.06
CA LYS A 100 7.43 6.05 -28.24
C LYS A 100 6.63 5.99 -29.55
N LYS A 101 5.68 5.05 -29.66
CA LYS A 101 4.80 4.93 -30.84
C LYS A 101 3.97 6.19 -31.07
N SER A 102 3.44 6.79 -30.00
CA SER A 102 2.69 8.04 -30.07
C SER A 102 3.55 9.19 -30.60
N ARG A 103 4.77 9.33 -30.06
CA ARG A 103 5.75 10.33 -30.54
C ARG A 103 6.13 10.13 -32.00
N GLU A 104 6.31 8.90 -32.46
CA GLU A 104 6.59 8.59 -33.87
C GLU A 104 5.41 8.97 -34.78
N LEU A 105 4.18 8.66 -34.35
CA LEU A 105 2.96 8.98 -35.08
C LEU A 105 2.76 10.50 -35.20
N GLU A 106 3.01 11.26 -34.13
CA GLU A 106 2.95 12.73 -34.16
C GLU A 106 4.03 13.33 -35.06
N ARG A 107 5.25 12.77 -35.07
CA ARG A 107 6.29 13.18 -36.02
C ARG A 107 5.90 12.91 -37.47
N ALA A 108 5.29 11.75 -37.75
CA ALA A 108 4.79 11.42 -39.08
C ALA A 108 3.69 12.39 -39.54
N LYS A 109 2.69 12.67 -38.68
CA LYS A 109 1.66 13.68 -38.93
C LYS A 109 2.26 15.06 -39.20
N ALA A 110 3.22 15.49 -38.39
CA ALA A 110 3.88 16.78 -38.56
C ALA A 110 4.65 16.86 -39.89
N LYS A 111 5.31 15.78 -40.31
CA LYS A 111 6.01 15.70 -41.61
C LYS A 111 5.02 15.84 -42.77
N ILE A 112 3.90 15.11 -42.71
CA ILE A 112 2.82 15.19 -43.70
C ILE A 112 2.28 16.63 -43.77
N ARG A 113 1.98 17.24 -42.63
CA ARG A 113 1.50 18.63 -42.55
C ARG A 113 2.48 19.61 -43.19
N ARG A 114 3.78 19.53 -42.87
CA ARG A 114 4.82 20.38 -43.48
C ARG A 114 4.93 20.18 -44.99
N SER A 115 4.80 18.94 -45.47
CA SER A 115 4.83 18.65 -46.90
C SER A 115 3.65 19.30 -47.62
N HIS A 116 2.43 19.15 -47.10
CA HIS A 116 1.25 19.80 -47.67
C HIS A 116 1.36 21.32 -47.66
N GLU A 117 1.89 21.90 -46.58
CA GLU A 117 2.11 23.35 -46.48
C GLU A 117 3.13 23.84 -47.52
N SER A 118 4.23 23.11 -47.72
CA SER A 118 5.22 23.40 -48.75
C SER A 118 4.62 23.36 -50.16
N GLU A 119 3.80 22.35 -50.46
CA GLU A 119 3.11 22.25 -51.76
C GLU A 119 2.11 23.40 -51.96
N ARG A 120 1.32 23.77 -50.93
CA ARG A 120 0.45 24.95 -50.99
C ARG A 120 1.23 26.23 -51.28
N ASN A 121 2.36 26.42 -50.60
CA ASN A 121 3.23 27.58 -50.81
C ASN A 121 3.85 27.58 -52.22
N ARG A 122 4.25 26.43 -52.76
CA ARG A 122 4.73 26.32 -54.14
C ARG A 122 3.67 26.72 -55.14
N VAL A 123 2.45 26.22 -54.97
CA VAL A 123 1.30 26.55 -55.83
C VAL A 123 0.95 28.04 -55.74
N SER A 124 0.93 28.61 -54.54
CA SER A 124 0.62 30.04 -54.33
C SER A 124 1.68 30.96 -54.98
N ILE A 125 2.97 30.61 -54.86
CA ILE A 125 4.06 31.34 -55.53
C ILE A 125 3.92 31.27 -57.05
N LYS A 126 3.66 30.08 -57.61
CA LYS A 126 3.43 29.91 -59.06
C LYS A 126 2.27 30.78 -59.54
N LEU A 127 1.14 30.76 -58.85
CA LEU A 127 -0.04 31.57 -59.18
C LEU A 127 0.25 33.08 -59.10
N ARG A 128 1.06 33.52 -58.13
CA ARG A 128 1.46 34.93 -58.00
C ARG A 128 2.37 35.37 -59.15
N ARG A 129 3.27 34.50 -59.60
CA ARG A 129 4.17 34.75 -60.74
C ARG A 129 3.45 34.76 -62.09
N SER A 130 2.39 33.95 -62.25
CA SER A 130 1.61 33.89 -63.48
C SER A 130 0.59 35.01 -63.62
N LYS A 131 0.32 35.80 -62.56
CA LYS A 131 -0.55 36.97 -62.65
C LYS A 131 0.19 38.10 -63.39
N PRO A 132 -0.32 38.58 -64.53
CA PRO A 132 0.31 39.69 -65.24
C PRO A 132 0.28 40.95 -64.37
N SER A 133 1.44 41.59 -64.25
CA SER A 133 1.58 42.91 -63.64
C SER A 133 0.68 43.91 -64.38
N LYS A 134 -0.35 44.44 -63.72
CA LYS A 134 -1.16 45.57 -64.21
C LYS A 134 -0.38 46.89 -64.17
N ALA A 135 0.89 46.91 -64.60
CA ALA A 135 1.75 48.09 -64.59
C ALA A 135 2.24 48.55 -65.99
N SER A 136 1.74 47.98 -67.09
CA SER A 136 2.04 48.47 -68.44
C SER A 136 0.77 48.82 -69.21
N ALA A 137 0.03 49.81 -68.71
CA ALA A 137 -1.07 50.44 -69.44
C ALA A 137 -1.26 51.89 -68.98
N LYS A 138 -0.26 52.75 -69.18
CA LYS A 138 -0.45 54.20 -69.08
C LYS A 138 0.21 54.93 -70.26
N LYS A 139 -0.64 55.19 -71.25
CA LYS A 139 -0.77 56.41 -72.07
C LYS A 139 0.30 56.69 -73.13
N HIS A 140 0.08 56.17 -74.33
CA HIS A 140 0.36 56.92 -75.55
C HIS A 140 -0.56 58.15 -75.59
N LYS A 141 0.02 59.35 -75.53
CA LYS A 141 -0.65 60.62 -75.85
C LYS A 141 -0.51 60.85 -77.37
N PRO A 142 -1.57 61.15 -78.14
CA PRO A 142 -1.41 61.54 -79.53
C PRO A 142 -0.89 62.98 -79.60
N LEU A 143 0.10 63.20 -80.46
CA LEU A 143 0.60 64.52 -80.86
C LEU A 143 -0.53 65.27 -81.58
N ARG A 144 -0.90 66.44 -81.06
CA ARG A 144 -1.85 67.34 -81.70
C ARG A 144 -1.05 68.36 -82.51
N ILE A 145 -1.21 68.28 -83.83
CA ILE A 145 -0.68 69.24 -84.81
C ILE A 145 -1.52 70.52 -84.72
N ASN A 146 -0.86 71.66 -84.55
CA ASN A 146 -1.22 72.99 -85.06
C ASN A 146 0.01 73.89 -84.97
#